data_AF-A0A920C5W7-F1
#
_entry.id   AF-A0A920C5W7-F1
#
_cell.length_a   1.000
_cell.length_b   1.000
_cell.length_c   1.000
_cell.angle_alpha   90.00
_cell.angle_beta   90.00
_cell.angle_gamma   90.00
#
_symmetry.space_group_name_H-M   'P 1'
#
loop_
_entity.id
_entity.type
_entity.pdbx_description
1 polymer ?
#
loop_
_entity_poly.entity_id
_entity_poly.type
_entity_poly.pdbx_seq_one_letter_code
_entity_poly.pdbx_strand_id
1 'polypeptide(L)'
;MDMALEKEEAEAEHEKAKMYIQYLSNIFAQQQEKPTPEFARARKEFENKLRPKNRKEKGPSEQYEWDFDPNEVIEQQNLLEGR
;
A
#
# COMPACT_ATOMS: atom_id res chain seq x y z
N MET A 1 13.95 8.75 -24.45
CA MET A 1 13.17 10.00 -24.36
C MET A 1 11.70 9.71 -24.02
N ASP A 2 11.24 8.46 -24.16
CA ASP A 2 9.87 8.04 -23.80
C ASP A 2 9.61 7.91 -22.29
N MET A 3 10.58 7.45 -21.50
CA MET A 3 10.45 7.34 -20.03
C MET A 3 10.23 8.69 -19.30
N ALA A 4 10.53 9.82 -19.94
CA ALA A 4 10.33 11.14 -19.33
C ALA A 4 8.87 11.60 -19.47
N LEU A 5 8.25 11.31 -20.63
CA LEU A 5 6.84 11.60 -20.89
C LEU A 5 5.92 10.77 -19.98
N GLU A 6 6.20 9.48 -19.82
CA GLU A 6 5.40 8.61 -18.93
C GLU A 6 5.43 9.05 -17.46
N LYS A 7 6.57 9.58 -16.98
CA LYS A 7 6.68 10.12 -15.62
C LYS A 7 5.89 11.42 -15.44
N GLU A 8 5.95 12.30 -16.42
CA GLU A 8 5.23 13.58 -16.38
C GLU A 8 3.71 13.37 -16.45
N GLU A 9 3.25 12.42 -17.27
CA GLU A 9 1.84 12.01 -17.30
C GLU A 9 1.37 11.43 -15.97
N ALA A 10 2.17 10.55 -15.35
CA ALA A 10 1.86 9.97 -14.05
C ALA A 10 1.81 11.03 -12.92
N GLU A 11 2.71 12.01 -12.97
CA GLU A 11 2.73 13.14 -12.03
C GLU A 11 1.50 14.03 -12.20
N ALA A 12 1.12 14.37 -13.44
CA ALA A 12 -0.06 15.16 -13.74
C ALA A 12 -1.36 14.46 -13.33
N GLU A 13 -1.46 13.14 -13.52
CA GLU A 13 -2.58 12.34 -13.04
C GLU A 13 -2.67 12.31 -11.52
N HIS A 14 -1.52 12.20 -10.85
CA HIS A 14 -1.46 12.21 -9.39
C HIS A 14 -1.88 13.57 -8.81
N GLU A 15 -1.49 14.68 -9.43
CA GLU A 15 -1.95 16.02 -9.03
C GLU A 15 -3.45 16.22 -9.24
N LYS A 16 -3.98 15.80 -10.39
CA LYS A 16 -5.42 15.81 -10.64
C LYS A 16 -6.17 15.01 -9.58
N ALA A 17 -5.68 13.81 -9.25
CA ALA A 17 -6.27 12.97 -8.22
C ALA A 17 -6.28 13.66 -6.84
N LYS A 18 -5.17 14.32 -6.44
CA LYS A 18 -5.11 15.10 -5.19
C LYS A 18 -6.18 16.20 -5.15
N MET A 19 -6.33 16.95 -6.23
CA MET A 19 -7.35 17.99 -6.32
C MET A 19 -8.77 17.45 -6.16
N TYR A 20 -9.09 16.35 -6.84
CA TYR A 20 -10.40 15.71 -6.71
C TYR A 20 -10.65 15.19 -5.29
N ILE A 21 -9.64 14.59 -4.65
CA ILE A 21 -9.74 14.13 -3.26
C ILE A 21 -10.03 15.32 -2.33
N GLN A 22 -9.33 16.43 -2.50
CA GLN A 22 -9.53 17.64 -1.70
C GLN A 22 -10.94 18.22 -1.90
N TYR A 23 -11.39 18.34 -3.15
CA TYR A 23 -12.74 18.82 -3.46
C TYR A 23 -13.83 17.96 -2.80
N LEU A 24 -13.73 16.62 -2.95
CA LEU A 24 -14.69 15.69 -2.35
C LEU A 24 -14.63 15.73 -0.82
N SER A 25 -13.44 15.85 -0.23
CA SER A 25 -13.31 15.99 1.23
C SER A 25 -14.01 17.24 1.76
N ASN A 26 -13.94 18.35 1.02
CA ASN A 26 -14.61 19.59 1.40
C ASN A 26 -16.14 19.44 1.34
N ILE A 27 -16.67 18.79 0.30
CA ILE A 27 -18.11 18.49 0.19
C ILE A 27 -18.57 17.62 1.36
N PHE A 28 -17.82 16.56 1.68
CA PHE A 28 -18.21 15.65 2.76
C PHE A 28 -18.02 16.24 4.17
N ALA A 29 -17.18 17.26 4.31
CA ALA A 29 -16.95 17.96 5.58
C ALA A 29 -18.05 18.97 5.92
N GLN A 30 -18.78 19.49 4.92
CA GLN A 30 -19.88 20.42 5.16
C GLN A 30 -21.03 19.74 5.90
N GLN A 31 -21.57 20.41 6.93
CA GLN A 31 -22.77 19.96 7.62
C GLN A 31 -23.96 20.10 6.66
N GLN A 32 -24.54 18.97 6.25
CA GLN A 32 -25.78 18.99 5.48
C GLN A 32 -26.98 19.22 6.39
N GLU A 33 -27.88 20.13 6.01
CA GLU A 33 -29.12 20.40 6.74
C GLU A 33 -30.07 19.19 6.78
N LYS A 34 -29.98 18.28 5.79
CA LYS A 34 -30.73 17.02 5.73
C LYS A 34 -29.83 15.89 5.24
N PRO A 35 -29.16 15.14 6.14
CA PRO A 35 -28.32 14.03 5.72
C PRO A 35 -29.21 12.92 5.11
N THR A 36 -29.10 12.71 3.80
CA THR A 36 -29.74 11.55 3.17
C THR A 36 -28.98 10.27 3.54
N PRO A 37 -29.65 9.13 3.71
CA PRO A 37 -28.99 7.86 4.00
C PRO A 37 -27.95 7.46 2.93
N GLU A 38 -28.20 7.84 1.68
CA GLU A 38 -27.30 7.62 0.54
C GLU A 38 -26.01 8.42 0.68
N PHE A 39 -26.10 9.69 1.10
CA PHE A 39 -24.93 10.53 1.33
C PHE A 39 -24.03 9.99 2.44
N ALA A 40 -24.63 9.52 3.54
CA ALA A 40 -23.87 8.90 4.63
C ALA A 40 -23.14 7.63 4.20
N ARG A 41 -23.76 6.80 3.35
CA ARG A 41 -23.11 5.61 2.76
C ARG A 41 -21.96 6.01 1.84
N ALA A 42 -22.18 6.96 0.93
CA ALA A 42 -21.17 7.43 0.00
C ALA A 42 -19.95 8.02 0.72
N ARG A 43 -20.17 8.81 1.79
CA ARG A 43 -19.09 9.33 2.63
C ARG A 43 -18.27 8.21 3.27
N LYS A 44 -18.92 7.21 3.84
CA LYS A 44 -18.24 6.07 4.49
C LYS A 44 -17.44 5.25 3.48
N GLU A 45 -17.96 5.05 2.27
CA GLU A 45 -17.24 4.36 1.19
C GLU A 45 -16.02 5.16 0.71
N PHE A 46 -16.15 6.48 0.59
CA PHE A 46 -15.05 7.37 0.24
C PHE A 46 -13.94 7.34 1.29
N GLU A 47 -14.29 7.48 2.57
CA GLU A 47 -13.34 7.37 3.68
C GLU A 47 -12.64 5.99 3.69
N ASN A 48 -13.37 4.91 3.40
CA ASN A 48 -12.79 3.56 3.33
C ASN A 48 -11.83 3.37 2.15
N LYS A 49 -12.08 4.02 0.99
CA LYS A 49 -11.19 3.97 -0.17
C LYS A 49 -9.88 4.74 0.06
N LEU A 50 -9.94 5.84 0.81
CA LEU A 50 -8.76 6.65 1.13
C LEU A 50 -7.90 6.05 2.25
N ARG A 51 -8.47 5.18 3.08
CA ARG A 51 -7.69 4.52 4.13
C ARG A 51 -6.60 3.67 3.47
N PRO A 52 -5.34 3.81 3.90
CA PRO A 52 -4.28 2.93 3.43
C PRO A 52 -4.73 1.51 3.75
N LYS A 53 -4.84 0.67 2.73
CA LYS A 53 -5.03 -0.75 2.94
C LYS A 53 -3.76 -1.21 3.63
N ASN A 54 -3.81 -1.39 4.94
CA ASN A 54 -2.80 -2.10 5.72
C ASN A 54 -2.84 -3.59 5.35
N ARG A 55 -2.84 -3.91 4.05
CA ARG A 55 -2.48 -5.22 3.57
C ARG A 55 -0.96 -5.23 3.60
N LYS A 56 -0.41 -5.38 4.82
CA LYS A 56 0.75 -6.25 4.95
C LYS A 56 0.24 -7.60 4.50
N GLU A 57 0.23 -7.84 3.20
CA GLU A 57 0.39 -9.20 2.72
C GLU A 57 1.71 -9.60 3.35
N LYS A 58 1.62 -10.28 4.50
CA LYS A 58 2.68 -11.15 4.96
C LYS A 58 2.75 -12.22 3.89
N GLY A 59 3.34 -11.87 2.75
CA GLY A 59 3.87 -12.87 1.84
C GLY A 59 4.82 -13.74 2.66
N PRO A 60 5.01 -15.00 2.27
CA PRO A 60 6.12 -15.77 2.82
C PRO A 60 7.36 -14.87 2.71
N SER A 61 8.09 -14.70 3.81
CA SER A 61 9.35 -13.95 3.81
C SER A 61 10.18 -14.46 2.64
N GLU A 62 10.47 -13.60 1.66
CA GLU A 62 11.35 -13.96 0.56
C GLU A 62 12.70 -14.31 1.17
N GLN A 63 12.95 -15.61 1.36
CA GLN A 63 14.27 -16.10 1.74
C GLN A 63 15.15 -15.96 0.52
N TYR A 64 16.03 -14.97 0.56
CA TYR A 64 17.03 -14.77 -0.48
C TYR A 64 18.17 -15.78 -0.29
N GLU A 65 18.87 -16.14 -1.36
CA GLU A 65 20.01 -17.09 -1.30
C GLU A 65 21.13 -16.67 -0.32
N TRP A 66 21.15 -15.40 0.06
CA TRP A 66 22.10 -14.81 1.00
C TRP A 66 21.61 -14.81 2.46
N ASP A 67 20.37 -15.26 2.72
CA ASP A 67 19.74 -15.39 4.04
C ASP A 67 20.17 -16.71 4.71
N PHE A 68 21.47 -16.98 4.64
CA PHE A 68 22.07 -18.25 5.01
C PHE A 68 22.38 -18.26 6.51
N ASP A 69 21.74 -19.15 7.27
CA ASP A 69 21.99 -19.29 8.71
C ASP A 69 23.35 -19.98 8.93
N PRO A 70 24.35 -19.28 9.52
CA PRO A 70 25.67 -19.87 9.75
C PRO A 70 25.63 -21.11 10.63
N ASN A 71 24.60 -21.25 11.48
CA ASN A 71 24.46 -22.39 12.38
C ASN A 71 24.13 -23.70 11.65
N GLU A 72 23.41 -23.65 10.52
CA GLU A 72 23.10 -24.87 9.74
C GLU A 72 24.37 -25.51 9.15
N VAL A 73 25.39 -24.70 8.80
CA VAL A 73 26.67 -25.21 8.31
C VAL A 73 27.51 -25.86 9.40
N ILE A 74 27.45 -25.29 10.60
CA ILE A 74 28.19 -25.82 11.75
C ILE A 74 27.62 -27.19 12.15
N GLU A 75 26.30 -27.37 12.10
CA GLU A 75 25.66 -28.66 12.34
C GLU A 75 26.04 -29.73 11.31
N GLN A 76 26.13 -29.36 10.02
CA GLN A 76 26.56 -30.29 8.97
C GLN A 76 28.03 -30.72 9.10
N GLN A 77 28.92 -29.81 9.53
CA GLN A 77 30.33 -30.15 9.77
C GLN A 77 30.50 -31.10 10.95
N ASN A 78 29.78 -30.86 12.06
CA ASN A 78 29.84 -31.73 13.24
C ASN A 78 29.31 -33.14 12.95
N LEU A 79 28.34 -33.29 12.04
CA LEU A 79 27.82 -34.60 11.62
C LEU A 79 28.79 -35.40 10.73
N LEU A 80 29.66 -34.70 9.98
CA LEU A 80 30.67 -35.30 9.12
C LEU A 80 31.95 -35.67 9.88
N GLU A 81 32.32 -34.90 10.91
CA GLU A 81 33.48 -35.17 11.77
C GLU A 81 33.19 -36.19 12.90
N GLY A 82 31.92 -36.53 13.12
CA GLY A 82 31.45 -37.49 14.12
C GLY A 82 31.34 -38.96 13.66
N ARG A 83 32.11 -39.39 12.65
CA ARG A 83 32.20 -40.80 12.21
C ARG A 83 33.64 -41.31 12.20
#